data_AF-A0A0G2HA03-F1
#
_entry.id   AF-A0A0G2HA03-F1
#
_cell.length_a   1.000
_cell.length_b   1.000
_cell.length_c   1.000
_cell.angle_alpha   90.00
_cell.angle_beta   90.00
_cell.angle_gamma   90.00
#
_symmetry.space_group_name_H-M   'P 1'
#
loop_
_entity.id
_entity.type
_entity.pdbx_description
1 polymer ?
#
loop_
_entity_poly.entity_id
_entity_poly.type
_entity_poly.pdbx_seq_one_letter_code
_entity_poly.pdbx_strand_id
1 'polypeptide(L)'
;MMAAFGPARTAQGMSRRFAAGGGTPSIPTYRPAIFRAVSPLARQHASRPSNSRASSSQPRRPVLEVERKFAPTAASILQLGQNSGEPAFGSVVHKGTTCFEDTYYDTPEDTLSKAGVWIRRREGGFGRGARRSTGHGRAGPGNAFWEAKVRLGCDFVNSACREVAGAREISAMLGALVPGSELDARLGPRGGGVREMARFVTERTGYIVDGKFTVVIDVTDFGHTVGEVELERAATEAPCEGEDRALAIAAMDKEIDVFMRRFLWAFPRAKPVGKLTAYFDHKDGRSPHEQS
;
A
#
# COMPACT_ATOMS: atom_id res chain seq x y z
N MET A 1 37.46 24.83 13.03
CA MET A 1 37.87 25.51 11.78
C MET A 1 36.60 25.81 11.02
N MET A 2 36.14 27.06 11.13
CA MET A 2 34.88 27.58 10.62
C MET A 2 34.97 27.89 9.12
N ALA A 3 33.86 27.73 8.40
CA ALA A 3 33.46 28.68 7.37
C ALA A 3 31.94 28.60 7.16
N ALA A 4 31.25 29.57 7.75
CA ALA A 4 29.90 29.99 7.38
C ALA A 4 30.00 31.02 6.25
N PHE A 5 29.05 31.03 5.32
CA PHE A 5 28.68 32.25 4.59
C PHE A 5 27.18 32.23 4.26
N GLY A 6 26.46 33.18 4.83
CA GLY A 6 25.17 33.66 4.34
C GLY A 6 25.35 34.84 3.37
N PRO A 7 24.35 35.73 3.18
CA PRO A 7 23.52 35.72 1.97
C PRO A 7 23.45 37.06 1.22
N ALA A 8 22.64 37.06 0.14
CA ALA A 8 21.72 38.13 -0.32
C ALA A 8 21.98 38.86 -1.65
N ARG A 9 20.86 39.04 -2.38
CA ARG A 9 20.35 40.24 -3.09
C ARG A 9 20.01 40.11 -4.58
N THR A 10 18.83 40.68 -4.83
CA THR A 10 18.04 40.94 -6.03
C THR A 10 18.70 41.93 -7.01
N ALA A 11 18.45 41.78 -8.32
CA ALA A 11 18.33 42.90 -9.27
C ALA A 11 17.61 42.48 -10.57
N GLN A 12 16.85 43.42 -11.12
CA GLN A 12 16.00 43.35 -12.30
C GLN A 12 16.78 43.39 -13.64
N GLY A 13 16.23 42.69 -14.65
CA GLY A 13 15.89 43.24 -15.96
C GLY A 13 16.99 43.65 -16.95
N MET A 14 17.07 42.94 -18.09
CA MET A 14 17.03 43.59 -19.41
C MET A 14 16.77 42.59 -20.54
N SER A 15 15.95 43.03 -21.48
CA SER A 15 15.40 42.32 -22.63
C SER A 15 16.35 42.37 -23.83
N ARG A 16 16.40 41.31 -24.66
CA ARG A 16 16.60 41.40 -26.13
C ARG A 16 16.17 40.10 -26.84
N ARG A 17 15.65 40.31 -28.05
CA ARG A 17 14.84 39.43 -28.92
C ARG A 17 15.67 38.46 -29.79
N PHE A 18 14.91 37.62 -30.52
CA PHE A 18 15.19 36.74 -31.68
C PHE A 18 15.37 35.25 -31.30
N ALA A 19 14.79 34.25 -31.97
CA ALA A 19 13.88 34.17 -33.11
C ALA A 19 13.13 32.82 -33.06
N ALA A 20 12.10 32.71 -33.90
CA ALA A 20 11.22 31.55 -34.06
C ALA A 20 11.94 30.23 -34.40
N GLY A 21 11.44 29.14 -33.81
CA GLY A 21 11.74 27.76 -34.20
C GLY A 21 10.65 26.85 -33.66
N GLY A 22 9.70 26.48 -34.52
CA GLY A 22 8.60 25.59 -34.18
C GLY A 22 9.07 24.16 -33.87
N GLY A 23 8.42 23.56 -32.88
CA GLY A 23 8.64 22.17 -32.50
C GLY A 23 7.70 21.81 -31.36
N THR A 24 6.48 21.42 -31.70
CA THR A 24 5.55 20.76 -30.77
C THR A 24 6.15 19.43 -30.29
N PRO A 25 6.33 19.19 -28.98
CA PRO A 25 6.66 17.86 -28.51
C PRO A 25 5.39 17.00 -28.49
N SER A 26 5.39 15.96 -29.31
CA SER A 26 4.39 14.91 -29.38
C SER A 26 4.33 14.11 -28.07
N ILE A 27 3.12 14.01 -27.51
CA ILE A 27 2.79 13.17 -26.36
C ILE A 27 2.74 11.71 -26.83
N PRO A 28 3.50 10.76 -26.23
CA PRO A 28 3.40 9.36 -26.61
C PRO A 28 2.11 8.77 -26.05
N THR A 29 1.21 8.37 -26.95
CA THR A 29 -0.02 7.65 -26.63
C THR A 29 0.31 6.18 -26.35
N TYR A 30 0.06 5.75 -25.11
CA TYR A 30 0.19 4.35 -24.70
C TYR A 30 -1.00 3.56 -25.26
N ARG A 31 -0.73 2.62 -26.17
CA ARG A 31 -1.70 1.63 -26.68
C ARG A 31 -1.53 0.33 -25.89
N PRO A 32 -2.57 -0.23 -25.23
CA PRO A 32 -2.50 -1.58 -24.71
C PRO A 32 -2.62 -2.61 -25.84
N ALA A 33 -1.75 -3.61 -25.80
CA ALA A 33 -1.78 -4.76 -26.69
C ALA A 33 -3.03 -5.62 -26.44
N ILE A 34 -3.78 -5.86 -27.52
CA ILE A 34 -4.99 -6.69 -27.55
C ILE A 34 -4.58 -8.16 -27.40
N PHE A 35 -4.97 -8.81 -26.30
CA PHE A 35 -4.90 -10.27 -26.17
C PHE A 35 -6.01 -10.91 -27.01
N ARG A 36 -5.64 -11.57 -28.12
CA ARG A 36 -6.50 -12.52 -28.83
C ARG A 36 -6.43 -13.88 -28.13
N ALA A 37 -7.55 -14.32 -27.55
CA ALA A 37 -7.71 -15.69 -27.09
C ALA A 37 -7.90 -16.61 -28.31
N VAL A 38 -7.08 -17.65 -28.41
CA VAL A 38 -7.23 -18.72 -29.40
C VAL A 38 -7.82 -19.92 -28.68
N SER A 39 -9.05 -20.30 -29.04
CA SER A 39 -9.71 -21.52 -28.55
C SER A 39 -9.20 -22.75 -29.30
N PRO A 40 -8.97 -23.89 -28.61
CA PRO A 40 -9.10 -25.20 -29.24
C PRO A 40 -10.37 -25.91 -28.76
N LEU A 41 -11.10 -26.46 -29.74
CA LEU A 41 -12.24 -27.33 -29.54
C LEU A 41 -11.89 -28.60 -28.74
N ALA A 42 -12.90 -29.05 -28.01
CA ALA A 42 -12.95 -30.21 -27.16
C ALA A 42 -12.73 -31.56 -27.87
N ARG A 43 -12.20 -32.54 -27.13
CA ARG A 43 -12.65 -33.93 -27.19
C ARG A 43 -12.84 -34.47 -25.77
N GLN A 44 -14.06 -34.93 -25.52
CA GLN A 44 -14.52 -35.55 -24.29
C GLN A 44 -14.02 -36.99 -24.18
N HIS A 45 -13.51 -37.37 -23.02
CA HIS A 45 -13.65 -38.73 -22.52
C HIS A 45 -14.03 -38.66 -21.03
N ALA A 46 -15.18 -39.24 -20.73
CA ALA A 46 -15.77 -39.30 -19.40
C ALA A 46 -15.02 -40.30 -18.51
N SER A 47 -14.76 -39.93 -17.25
CA SER A 47 -14.50 -40.87 -16.17
C SER A 47 -14.98 -40.28 -14.83
N ARG A 48 -15.53 -41.15 -13.98
CA ARG A 48 -16.39 -40.88 -12.81
C ARG A 48 -15.69 -40.14 -11.65
N PRO A 49 -16.42 -39.43 -10.77
CA PRO A 49 -15.84 -38.55 -9.77
C PRO A 49 -15.35 -39.31 -8.53
N SER A 50 -14.08 -39.13 -8.19
CA SER A 50 -13.55 -39.46 -6.85
C SER A 50 -13.67 -38.25 -5.95
N ASN A 51 -14.49 -38.37 -4.90
CA ASN A 51 -14.64 -37.40 -3.83
C ASN A 51 -13.28 -37.13 -3.14
N SER A 52 -12.66 -35.99 -3.46
CA SER A 52 -11.66 -35.37 -2.60
C SER A 52 -12.16 -33.95 -2.29
N ARG A 53 -12.45 -33.71 -1.01
CA ARG A 53 -12.67 -32.38 -0.45
C ARG A 53 -11.33 -31.62 -0.50
N ALA A 54 -10.94 -31.15 -1.68
CA ALA A 54 -9.99 -30.08 -1.79
C ALA A 54 -10.70 -28.80 -1.33
N SER A 55 -10.22 -28.21 -0.24
CA SER A 55 -10.60 -26.87 0.18
C SER A 55 -10.30 -25.93 -0.98
N SER A 56 -11.33 -25.56 -1.75
CA SER A 56 -11.23 -24.57 -2.79
C SER A 56 -10.91 -23.22 -2.13
N SER A 57 -9.64 -22.86 -2.03
CA SER A 57 -9.24 -21.47 -1.86
C SER A 57 -9.67 -20.75 -3.13
N GLN A 58 -10.91 -20.24 -3.14
CA GLN A 58 -11.34 -19.36 -4.21
C GLN A 58 -10.31 -18.23 -4.33
N PRO A 59 -9.85 -17.90 -5.54
CA PRO A 59 -8.99 -16.74 -5.72
C PRO A 59 -9.75 -15.53 -5.17
N ARG A 60 -9.15 -14.85 -4.19
CA ARG A 60 -9.69 -13.58 -3.70
C ARG A 60 -9.82 -12.66 -4.90
N ARG A 61 -11.03 -12.16 -5.14
CA ARG A 61 -11.28 -11.25 -6.26
C ARG A 61 -10.45 -9.98 -6.04
N PRO A 62 -9.89 -9.36 -7.10
CA PRO A 62 -9.16 -8.12 -6.95
C PRO A 62 -10.06 -7.06 -6.31
N VAL A 63 -9.53 -6.38 -5.31
CA VAL A 63 -10.20 -5.30 -4.58
C VAL A 63 -9.54 -3.99 -5.00
N LEU A 64 -10.36 -3.01 -5.36
CA LEU A 64 -9.90 -1.63 -5.45
C LEU A 64 -9.93 -1.04 -4.04
N GLU A 65 -8.77 -0.60 -3.59
CA GLU A 65 -8.61 0.06 -2.31
C GLU A 65 -8.23 1.52 -2.55
N VAL A 66 -8.92 2.44 -1.90
CA VAL A 66 -8.50 3.84 -1.79
C VAL A 66 -8.27 4.12 -0.32
N GLU A 67 -7.09 4.65 -0.01
CA GLU A 67 -6.67 4.95 1.35
C GLU A 67 -6.21 6.39 1.48
N ARG A 68 -6.41 6.98 2.67
CA ARG A 68 -5.82 8.25 3.06
C ARG A 68 -5.11 8.14 4.39
N LYS A 69 -3.85 8.55 4.41
CA LYS A 69 -3.02 8.55 5.62
C LYS A 69 -3.29 9.78 6.48
N PHE A 70 -3.15 9.63 7.78
CA PHE A 70 -3.11 10.72 8.75
C PHE A 70 -2.05 10.44 9.82
N ALA A 71 -1.62 11.49 10.52
CA ALA A 71 -0.72 11.38 11.66
C ALA A 71 -1.56 11.39 12.96
N PRO A 72 -1.77 10.22 13.61
CA PRO A 72 -2.57 10.14 14.81
C PRO A 72 -1.85 10.83 15.97
N THR A 73 -2.63 11.39 16.89
CA THR A 73 -2.14 11.86 18.20
C THR A 73 -2.64 10.93 19.29
N ALA A 74 -2.02 10.96 20.47
CA ALA A 74 -2.53 10.19 21.61
C ALA A 74 -4.00 10.52 21.93
N ALA A 75 -4.37 11.81 21.82
CA ALA A 75 -5.75 12.26 22.00
C ALA A 75 -6.69 11.69 20.91
N SER A 76 -6.30 11.77 19.63
CA SER A 76 -7.16 11.29 18.54
C SER A 76 -7.35 9.77 18.57
N ILE A 77 -6.32 9.00 18.97
CA ILE A 77 -6.43 7.55 19.15
C ILE A 77 -7.41 7.22 20.28
N LEU A 78 -7.30 7.91 21.43
CA LEU A 78 -8.20 7.70 22.57
C LEU A 78 -9.64 8.02 22.20
N GLN A 79 -9.86 9.16 21.54
CA GLN A 79 -11.19 9.57 21.11
C GLN A 79 -11.76 8.61 20.08
N LEU A 80 -10.96 8.11 19.12
CA LEU A 80 -11.41 7.15 18.10
C LEU A 80 -11.91 5.87 18.75
N GLY A 81 -11.17 5.32 19.71
CA GLY A 81 -11.55 4.11 20.44
C GLY A 81 -12.80 4.29 21.32
N GLN A 82 -13.04 5.50 21.84
CA GLN A 82 -14.18 5.81 22.70
C GLN A 82 -15.39 6.37 21.96
N ASN A 83 -15.23 6.73 20.68
CA ASN A 83 -16.19 7.51 19.90
C ASN A 83 -16.67 8.79 20.64
N SER A 84 -15.73 9.52 21.26
CA SER A 84 -16.04 10.61 22.19
C SER A 84 -15.85 12.02 21.62
N GLY A 85 -15.57 12.15 20.32
CA GLY A 85 -15.49 13.46 19.68
C GLY A 85 -16.82 13.95 19.13
N GLU A 86 -16.85 15.22 18.71
CA GLU A 86 -18.05 15.92 18.22
C GLU A 86 -17.85 16.41 16.78
N PRO A 87 -18.73 16.05 15.83
CA PRO A 87 -19.80 15.06 15.97
C PRO A 87 -19.24 13.65 16.18
N ALA A 88 -19.97 12.82 16.93
CA ALA A 88 -19.63 11.40 17.09
C ALA A 88 -19.85 10.65 15.76
N PHE A 89 -19.13 9.54 15.58
CA PHE A 89 -19.43 8.59 14.51
C PHE A 89 -20.82 7.97 14.76
N GLY A 90 -21.51 7.61 13.67
CA GLY A 90 -22.76 6.86 13.76
C GLY A 90 -22.57 5.45 14.32
N SER A 91 -21.43 4.80 14.03
CA SER A 91 -21.01 3.56 14.70
C SER A 91 -19.50 3.34 14.65
N VAL A 92 -18.96 2.63 15.64
CA VAL A 92 -17.55 2.19 15.67
C VAL A 92 -17.49 0.74 16.15
N VAL A 93 -16.84 -0.11 15.38
CA VAL A 93 -16.58 -1.51 15.72
C VAL A 93 -15.08 -1.75 15.80
N HIS A 94 -14.55 -1.94 17.01
CA HIS A 94 -13.16 -2.32 17.21
C HIS A 94 -12.92 -3.76 16.71
N LYS A 95 -11.95 -3.92 15.79
CA LYS A 95 -11.57 -5.21 15.19
C LYS A 95 -10.43 -5.91 15.94
N GLY A 96 -9.93 -5.30 17.01
CA GLY A 96 -8.82 -5.81 17.80
C GLY A 96 -7.47 -5.30 17.28
N THR A 97 -6.43 -5.74 17.98
CA THR A 97 -5.05 -5.42 17.67
C THR A 97 -4.32 -6.68 17.22
N THR A 98 -3.60 -6.59 16.11
CA THR A 98 -2.81 -7.69 15.52
C THR A 98 -1.35 -7.27 15.37
N CYS A 99 -0.44 -8.23 15.38
CA CYS A 99 0.98 -7.98 15.10
C CYS A 99 1.42 -8.83 13.90
N PHE A 100 2.15 -8.22 12.97
CA PHE A 100 2.74 -8.88 11.82
C PHE A 100 4.08 -8.23 11.45
N GLU A 101 4.95 -9.00 10.81
CA GLU A 101 6.21 -8.54 10.24
C GLU A 101 6.05 -8.44 8.71
N ASP A 102 6.44 -7.30 8.15
CA ASP A 102 6.53 -7.12 6.71
C ASP A 102 8.00 -7.06 6.30
N THR A 103 8.37 -7.90 5.32
CA THR A 103 9.66 -7.82 4.61
C THR A 103 9.41 -7.33 3.19
N TYR A 104 9.97 -6.19 2.82
CA TYR A 104 9.82 -5.55 1.51
C TYR A 104 11.00 -5.86 0.60
N TYR A 105 10.73 -5.98 -0.69
CA TYR A 105 11.71 -6.33 -1.70
C TYR A 105 11.71 -5.34 -2.87
N ASP A 106 12.90 -4.96 -3.32
CA ASP A 106 13.11 -4.12 -4.51
C ASP A 106 14.52 -4.36 -5.09
N THR A 107 14.83 -3.78 -6.23
CA THR A 107 16.19 -3.72 -6.79
C THR A 107 16.99 -2.59 -6.12
N PRO A 108 18.34 -2.57 -6.21
CA PRO A 108 19.15 -1.46 -5.75
C PRO A 108 18.79 -0.11 -6.41
N GLU A 109 18.17 -0.14 -7.59
CA GLU A 109 17.74 1.02 -8.36
C GLU A 109 16.27 1.40 -8.11
N ASP A 110 15.60 0.83 -7.11
CA ASP A 110 14.21 1.08 -6.74
C ASP A 110 13.22 0.82 -7.89
N THR A 111 13.48 -0.18 -8.74
CA THR A 111 12.72 -0.42 -9.98
C THR A 111 11.24 -0.67 -9.69
N LEU A 112 10.91 -1.47 -8.67
CA LEU A 112 9.53 -1.80 -8.34
C LEU A 112 8.80 -0.59 -7.76
N SER A 113 9.37 0.07 -6.77
CA SER A 113 8.73 1.22 -6.12
C SER A 113 8.59 2.43 -7.04
N LYS A 114 9.56 2.68 -7.95
CA LYS A 114 9.42 3.69 -9.03
C LYS A 114 8.32 3.33 -10.03
N ALA A 115 8.05 2.04 -10.24
CA ALA A 115 6.92 1.55 -11.02
C ALA A 115 5.60 1.53 -10.21
N GLY A 116 5.60 1.98 -8.96
CA GLY A 116 4.42 1.97 -8.10
C GLY A 116 4.02 0.57 -7.63
N VAL A 117 4.98 -0.35 -7.50
CA VAL A 117 4.77 -1.72 -7.03
C VAL A 117 5.57 -1.95 -5.76
N TRP A 118 4.91 -2.45 -4.72
CA TRP A 118 5.56 -2.89 -3.48
C TRP A 118 5.29 -4.37 -3.28
N ILE A 119 6.33 -5.20 -3.39
CA ILE A 119 6.26 -6.63 -3.08
C ILE A 119 6.70 -6.81 -1.63
N ARG A 120 5.86 -7.49 -0.84
CA ARG A 120 6.15 -7.83 0.54
C ARG A 120 5.84 -9.29 0.86
N ARG A 121 6.64 -9.85 1.76
CA ARG A 121 6.32 -11.07 2.50
C ARG A 121 5.81 -10.65 3.86
N ARG A 122 4.57 -11.02 4.19
CA ARG A 122 3.96 -10.76 5.49
C ARG A 122 3.96 -12.03 6.32
N GLU A 123 4.45 -11.95 7.55
CA GLU A 123 4.41 -13.04 8.52
C GLU A 123 3.64 -12.60 9.78
N GLY A 124 2.71 -13.43 10.26
CA GLY A 124 1.96 -13.15 11.50
C GLY A 124 0.48 -12.82 11.26
N GLY A 125 -0.11 -12.00 12.13
CA GLY A 125 -1.55 -11.67 12.13
C GLY A 125 -2.36 -12.27 13.30
N PHE A 126 -1.71 -12.62 14.41
CA PHE A 126 -2.41 -13.10 15.61
C PHE A 126 -2.81 -11.94 16.53
N GLY A 127 -3.99 -12.02 17.15
CA GLY A 127 -4.48 -10.99 18.07
C GLY A 127 -3.58 -10.82 19.31
N ARG A 128 -3.55 -9.62 19.91
CA ARG A 128 -2.92 -9.37 21.22
C ARG A 128 -3.41 -10.40 22.23
N GLY A 129 -2.55 -11.34 22.60
CA GLY A 129 -2.90 -12.54 23.37
C GLY A 129 -2.07 -13.77 22.99
N ALA A 130 -1.54 -13.81 21.76
CA ALA A 130 -0.42 -14.69 21.41
C ALA A 130 0.87 -14.14 22.03
N ARG A 131 0.94 -14.16 23.37
CA ARG A 131 2.16 -13.90 24.12
C ARG A 131 3.23 -14.82 23.52
N ARG A 132 4.34 -14.26 23.03
CA ARG A 132 5.56 -15.04 22.82
C ARG A 132 5.88 -15.65 24.18
N SER A 133 5.52 -16.92 24.38
CA SER A 133 5.95 -17.65 25.56
C SER A 133 7.47 -17.63 25.52
N THR A 134 8.04 -16.90 26.46
CA THR A 134 9.45 -16.99 26.82
C THR A 134 9.71 -18.43 27.26
N GLY A 135 10.14 -19.26 26.31
CA GLY A 135 10.44 -20.66 26.54
C GLY A 135 10.20 -21.48 25.28
N HIS A 136 11.24 -21.61 24.45
CA HIS A 136 11.44 -22.64 23.42
C HIS A 136 10.22 -23.18 22.64
N GLY A 137 9.17 -22.40 22.48
CA GLY A 137 8.05 -22.67 21.60
C GLY A 137 8.37 -22.04 20.25
N ARG A 138 8.89 -22.85 19.32
CA ARG A 138 8.92 -22.48 17.90
C ARG A 138 7.51 -22.01 17.52
N ALA A 139 7.38 -20.74 17.13
CA ALA A 139 6.27 -20.32 16.29
C ALA A 139 6.21 -21.31 15.12
N GLY A 140 5.07 -21.99 14.94
CA GLY A 140 4.93 -22.92 13.83
C GLY A 140 5.17 -22.18 12.50
N PRO A 141 5.91 -22.76 11.54
CA PRO A 141 6.02 -22.20 10.20
C PRO A 141 4.64 -22.31 9.54
N GLY A 142 3.89 -21.21 9.39
CA GLY A 142 2.47 -21.32 9.05
C GLY A 142 1.87 -20.22 8.19
N ASN A 143 1.93 -18.95 8.62
CA ASN A 143 1.12 -17.89 8.01
C ASN A 143 1.97 -16.80 7.36
N ALA A 144 3.01 -17.21 6.62
CA ALA A 144 3.71 -16.29 5.72
C ALA A 144 2.99 -16.26 4.38
N PHE A 145 2.68 -15.07 3.86
CA PHE A 145 2.11 -14.93 2.52
C PHE A 145 2.74 -13.78 1.75
N TRP A 146 2.67 -13.90 0.43
CA TRP A 146 3.18 -12.90 -0.50
C TRP A 146 2.05 -12.02 -0.99
N GLU A 147 2.34 -10.73 -1.01
CA GLU A 147 1.41 -9.69 -1.44
C GLU A 147 2.16 -8.64 -2.25
N ALA A 148 1.52 -8.17 -3.32
CA ALA A 148 2.00 -7.04 -4.09
C ALA A 148 0.93 -5.95 -4.07
N LYS A 149 1.30 -4.75 -3.63
CA LYS A 149 0.45 -3.55 -3.75
C LYS A 149 0.86 -2.81 -5.02
N VAL A 150 -0.09 -2.63 -5.94
CA VAL A 150 0.11 -1.94 -7.22
C VAL A 150 -0.64 -0.62 -7.19
N ARG A 151 0.06 0.50 -7.30
CA ARG A 151 -0.56 1.82 -7.41
C ARG A 151 -1.29 1.96 -8.74
N LEU A 152 -2.53 2.41 -8.67
CA LEU A 152 -3.40 2.69 -9.80
C LEU A 152 -3.57 4.20 -10.04
N GLY A 153 -3.33 5.02 -9.02
CA GLY A 153 -3.44 6.48 -9.11
C GLY A 153 -3.16 7.17 -7.78
N CYS A 154 -3.42 8.48 -7.77
CA CYS A 154 -3.23 9.39 -6.65
C CYS A 154 -1.74 9.54 -6.22
N ASP A 155 -1.49 10.05 -5.02
CA ASP A 155 -0.16 10.37 -4.50
C ASP A 155 0.23 9.47 -3.31
N PHE A 156 1.13 9.96 -2.45
CA PHE A 156 1.58 9.26 -1.26
C PHE A 156 0.57 9.32 -0.11
N VAL A 157 -0.11 10.45 0.06
CA VAL A 157 -1.06 10.68 1.15
C VAL A 157 -2.38 10.02 0.83
N ASN A 158 -2.79 10.11 -0.44
CA ASN A 158 -3.97 9.49 -1.00
C ASN A 158 -3.50 8.39 -1.94
N SER A 159 -3.69 7.12 -1.62
CA SER A 159 -3.27 6.03 -2.51
C SER A 159 -4.47 5.28 -3.03
N ALA A 160 -4.50 5.04 -4.32
CA ALA A 160 -5.42 4.09 -4.94
C ALA A 160 -4.61 2.89 -5.40
N CYS A 161 -4.94 1.71 -4.90
CA CYS A 161 -4.15 0.51 -5.10
C CYS A 161 -5.01 -0.70 -5.45
N ARG A 162 -4.38 -1.64 -6.14
CA ARG A 162 -4.84 -3.02 -6.26
C ARG A 162 -3.88 -3.90 -5.49
N GLU A 163 -4.42 -4.69 -4.57
CA GLU A 163 -3.67 -5.76 -3.93
C GLU A 163 -3.73 -7.03 -4.79
N VAL A 164 -2.56 -7.60 -5.06
CA VAL A 164 -2.38 -8.85 -5.78
C VAL A 164 -1.79 -9.86 -4.82
N ALA A 165 -2.48 -10.98 -4.67
CA ALA A 165 -2.08 -12.06 -3.78
C ALA A 165 -1.73 -13.32 -4.59
N GLY A 166 -0.78 -14.09 -4.08
CA GLY A 166 -0.42 -15.39 -4.65
C GLY A 166 0.83 -15.33 -5.53
N ALA A 167 1.70 -16.32 -5.33
CA ALA A 167 3.05 -16.32 -5.87
C ALA A 167 3.10 -16.27 -7.40
N ARG A 168 2.16 -16.92 -8.10
CA ARG A 168 2.14 -16.96 -9.57
C ARG A 168 1.91 -15.59 -10.19
N GLU A 169 0.92 -14.85 -9.69
CA GLU A 169 0.55 -13.54 -10.24
C GLU A 169 1.62 -12.50 -9.90
N ILE A 170 2.15 -12.55 -8.67
CA ILE A 170 3.26 -11.70 -8.26
C ILE A 170 4.52 -12.02 -9.08
N SER A 171 4.83 -13.30 -9.32
CA SER A 171 5.97 -13.71 -10.16
C SER A 171 5.86 -13.20 -11.59
N ALA A 172 4.67 -13.25 -12.19
CA ALA A 172 4.45 -12.76 -13.55
C ALA A 172 4.65 -11.24 -13.63
N MET A 173 4.14 -10.50 -12.64
CA MET A 173 4.35 -9.05 -12.54
C MET A 173 5.82 -8.70 -12.32
N LEU A 174 6.48 -9.43 -11.42
CA LEU A 174 7.89 -9.26 -11.09
C LEU A 174 8.78 -9.46 -12.33
N GLY A 175 8.60 -10.56 -13.06
CA GLY A 175 9.36 -10.82 -14.29
C GLY A 175 9.11 -9.81 -15.42
N ALA A 176 7.93 -9.17 -15.46
CA ALA A 176 7.63 -8.12 -16.43
C ALA A 176 8.34 -6.79 -16.12
N LEU A 177 8.48 -6.45 -14.83
CA LEU A 177 9.14 -5.21 -14.39
C LEU A 177 10.66 -5.36 -14.29
N VAL A 178 11.12 -6.54 -13.89
CA VAL A 178 12.54 -6.86 -13.68
C VAL A 178 12.84 -8.14 -14.47
N PRO A 179 13.28 -8.03 -15.75
CA PRO A 179 13.56 -9.18 -16.58
C PRO A 179 14.54 -10.17 -15.93
N GLY A 180 14.24 -11.46 -16.03
CA GLY A 180 15.05 -12.52 -15.42
C GLY A 180 14.84 -12.71 -13.91
N SER A 181 13.80 -12.07 -13.34
CA SER A 181 13.36 -12.33 -11.97
C SER A 181 12.11 -13.20 -11.91
N GLU A 182 11.96 -13.92 -10.80
CA GLU A 182 10.80 -14.74 -10.49
C GLU A 182 10.54 -14.75 -8.98
N LEU A 183 9.32 -15.10 -8.57
CA LEU A 183 8.99 -15.29 -7.16
C LEU A 183 8.85 -16.78 -6.83
N ASP A 184 9.74 -17.29 -5.98
CA ASP A 184 9.55 -18.58 -5.34
C ASP A 184 8.66 -18.41 -4.09
N ALA A 185 7.57 -19.18 -4.01
CA ALA A 185 6.62 -19.05 -2.91
C ALA A 185 7.24 -19.28 -1.52
N ARG A 186 8.31 -20.08 -1.42
CA ARG A 186 8.98 -20.42 -0.16
C ARG A 186 10.24 -19.58 0.06
N LEU A 187 11.05 -19.38 -0.98
CA LEU A 187 12.37 -18.76 -0.90
C LEU A 187 12.35 -17.26 -1.17
N GLY A 188 11.31 -16.74 -1.81
CA GLY A 188 11.17 -15.34 -2.20
C GLY A 188 11.74 -15.03 -3.59
N PRO A 189 11.96 -13.73 -3.90
CA PRO A 189 12.44 -13.31 -5.21
C PRO A 189 13.78 -13.94 -5.56
N ARG A 190 13.91 -14.42 -6.81
CA ARG A 190 15.15 -14.92 -7.38
C ARG A 190 15.48 -14.16 -8.66
N GLY A 191 16.77 -13.96 -8.92
CA GLY A 191 17.24 -13.27 -10.13
C GLY A 191 16.99 -11.77 -10.12
N GLY A 192 17.41 -11.09 -11.19
CA GLY A 192 17.14 -9.66 -11.43
C GLY A 192 17.66 -8.66 -10.39
N GLY A 193 18.50 -9.09 -9.44
CA GLY A 193 19.03 -8.22 -8.37
C GLY A 193 18.02 -7.82 -7.29
N VAL A 194 16.81 -8.41 -7.30
CA VAL A 194 15.77 -8.13 -6.31
C VAL A 194 16.20 -8.65 -4.94
N ARG A 195 16.17 -7.80 -3.93
CA ARG A 195 16.65 -8.10 -2.58
C ARG A 195 15.75 -7.48 -1.51
N GLU A 196 15.89 -7.97 -0.28
CA GLU A 196 15.27 -7.34 0.89
C GLU A 196 15.78 -5.90 1.05
N MET A 197 14.85 -4.94 1.16
CA MET A 197 15.15 -3.52 1.35
C MET A 197 14.79 -3.02 2.76
N ALA A 198 13.72 -3.57 3.35
CA ALA A 198 13.20 -3.16 4.64
C ALA A 198 12.50 -4.33 5.31
N ARG A 199 12.63 -4.43 6.63
CA ARG A 199 11.93 -5.40 7.46
C ARG A 199 11.58 -4.78 8.79
N PHE A 200 10.31 -4.81 9.16
CA PHE A 200 9.84 -4.26 10.43
C PHE A 200 8.54 -4.93 10.88
N VAL A 201 8.33 -4.97 12.19
CA VAL A 201 7.08 -5.40 12.81
C VAL A 201 6.12 -4.22 12.90
N THR A 202 4.86 -4.45 12.55
CA THR A 202 3.75 -3.53 12.74
C THR A 202 2.75 -4.14 13.70
N GLU A 203 2.38 -3.36 14.71
CA GLU A 203 1.17 -3.57 15.49
C GLU A 203 0.05 -2.72 14.91
N ARG A 204 -1.01 -3.37 14.44
CA ARG A 204 -2.17 -2.74 13.81
C ARG A 204 -3.39 -2.87 14.71
N THR A 205 -3.99 -1.73 15.07
CA THR A 205 -5.32 -1.68 15.68
C THR A 205 -6.33 -1.24 14.62
N GLY A 206 -7.36 -2.05 14.39
CA GLY A 206 -8.35 -1.82 13.34
C GLY A 206 -9.73 -1.45 13.88
N TYR A 207 -10.46 -0.62 13.14
CA TYR A 207 -11.84 -0.22 13.40
C TYR A 207 -12.64 -0.27 12.10
N ILE A 208 -13.93 -0.60 12.20
CA ILE A 208 -14.90 -0.28 11.14
C ILE A 208 -15.78 0.85 11.64
N VAL A 209 -15.78 1.96 10.93
CA VAL A 209 -16.51 3.17 11.29
C VAL A 209 -17.67 3.37 10.31
N ASP A 210 -18.84 3.68 10.85
CA ASP A 210 -20.09 3.88 10.11
C ASP A 210 -20.45 2.71 9.18
N GLY A 211 -20.03 1.50 9.57
CA GLY A 211 -20.22 0.27 8.79
C GLY A 211 -19.51 0.26 7.44
N LYS A 212 -18.63 1.24 7.18
CA LYS A 212 -18.15 1.56 5.83
C LYS A 212 -16.64 1.77 5.75
N PHE A 213 -16.08 2.63 6.61
CA PHE A 213 -14.67 2.98 6.55
C PHE A 213 -13.87 2.03 7.42
N THR A 214 -12.84 1.43 6.85
CA THR A 214 -11.82 0.75 7.64
C THR A 214 -10.83 1.80 8.12
N VAL A 215 -10.64 1.91 9.44
CA VAL A 215 -9.65 2.80 10.04
C VAL A 215 -8.61 1.95 10.74
N VAL A 216 -7.35 2.10 10.35
CA VAL A 216 -6.23 1.38 10.98
C VAL A 216 -5.27 2.37 11.63
N ILE A 217 -4.74 1.98 12.79
CA ILE A 217 -3.63 2.66 13.46
C ILE A 217 -2.49 1.65 13.52
N ASP A 218 -1.40 1.97 12.84
CA ASP A 218 -0.19 1.17 12.79
C ASP A 218 0.88 1.79 13.67
N VAL A 219 1.46 0.98 14.55
CA VAL A 219 2.65 1.31 15.34
C VAL A 219 3.75 0.33 14.96
N THR A 220 4.88 0.85 14.50
CA THR A 220 6.03 0.04 14.10
C THR A 220 6.98 -0.22 15.27
N ASP A 221 7.77 -1.29 15.20
CA ASP A 221 8.79 -1.64 16.21
C ASP A 221 9.93 -0.61 16.35
N PHE A 222 10.09 0.28 15.38
CA PHE A 222 11.01 1.42 15.44
C PHE A 222 10.33 2.74 15.91
N GLY A 223 9.10 2.65 16.42
CA GLY A 223 8.40 3.76 17.11
C GLY A 223 7.61 4.71 16.21
N HIS A 224 7.58 4.50 14.90
CA HIS A 224 6.74 5.29 14.00
C HIS A 224 5.27 4.88 14.09
N THR A 225 4.38 5.88 14.11
CA THR A 225 2.92 5.71 14.16
C THR A 225 2.26 6.37 12.96
N VAL A 226 1.37 5.66 12.28
CA VAL A 226 0.57 6.19 11.15
C VAL A 226 -0.85 5.64 11.20
N GLY A 227 -1.82 6.48 10.85
CA GLY A 227 -3.20 6.07 10.68
C GLY A 227 -3.59 6.05 9.20
N GLU A 228 -4.47 5.14 8.81
CA GLU A 228 -5.00 5.05 7.45
C GLU A 228 -6.53 4.92 7.52
N VAL A 229 -7.24 5.67 6.69
CA VAL A 229 -8.66 5.48 6.43
C VAL A 229 -8.78 4.85 5.05
N GLU A 230 -9.35 3.66 4.98
CA GLU A 230 -9.43 2.81 3.80
C GLU A 230 -10.90 2.62 3.40
N LEU A 231 -11.14 2.63 2.08
CA LEU A 231 -12.39 2.25 1.48
C LEU A 231 -12.11 1.20 0.40
N GLU A 232 -12.80 0.06 0.49
CA GLU A 232 -12.64 -1.06 -0.42
C GLU A 232 -13.88 -1.22 -1.32
N ARG A 233 -13.67 -1.55 -2.59
CA ARG A 233 -14.73 -1.97 -3.52
C ARG A 233 -14.32 -3.24 -4.23
N ALA A 234 -15.17 -4.27 -4.17
CA ALA A 234 -14.96 -5.50 -4.92
C ALA A 234 -15.07 -5.21 -6.42
N ALA A 235 -14.13 -5.70 -7.23
CA ALA A 235 -14.13 -5.53 -8.69
C ALA A 235 -15.24 -6.34 -9.42
N THR A 236 -16.31 -6.70 -8.73
CA THR A 236 -17.43 -7.53 -9.22
C THR A 236 -18.53 -6.71 -9.86
N GLU A 237 -18.54 -5.42 -9.60
CA GLU A 237 -19.21 -4.45 -10.45
C GLU A 237 -18.29 -4.28 -11.65
N ALA A 238 -18.80 -4.57 -12.86
CA ALA A 238 -18.07 -4.77 -14.12
C ALA A 238 -16.72 -4.05 -14.20
N PRO A 239 -15.64 -4.69 -14.73
CA PRO A 239 -14.30 -4.13 -14.73
C PRO A 239 -14.36 -2.72 -15.28
N CYS A 240 -14.23 -1.75 -14.38
CA CYS A 240 -14.23 -0.33 -14.70
C CYS A 240 -12.89 -0.10 -15.40
N GLU A 241 -12.81 -0.37 -16.69
CA GLU A 241 -11.58 -0.16 -17.46
C GLU A 241 -11.45 1.33 -17.78
N GLY A 242 -10.23 1.85 -17.73
CA GLY A 242 -9.97 3.27 -18.07
C GLY A 242 -10.69 4.28 -17.18
N GLU A 243 -11.56 5.10 -17.79
CA GLU A 243 -12.20 6.28 -17.19
C GLU A 243 -13.13 5.93 -16.02
N ASP A 244 -13.86 4.81 -16.09
CA ASP A 244 -14.80 4.40 -15.04
C ASP A 244 -14.08 4.10 -13.72
N ARG A 245 -12.87 3.52 -13.77
CA ARG A 245 -12.04 3.32 -12.58
C ARG A 245 -11.47 4.62 -12.06
N ALA A 246 -11.04 5.53 -12.93
CA ALA A 246 -10.55 6.83 -12.49
C ALA A 246 -11.66 7.63 -11.77
N LEU A 247 -12.89 7.58 -12.30
CA LEU A 247 -14.08 8.15 -11.66
C LEU A 247 -14.40 7.47 -10.33
N ALA A 248 -14.33 6.13 -10.26
CA ALA A 248 -14.54 5.40 -9.02
C ALA A 248 -13.50 5.75 -7.95
N ILE A 249 -12.21 5.81 -8.31
CA ILE A 249 -11.12 6.23 -7.43
C ILE A 249 -11.36 7.64 -6.91
N ALA A 250 -11.69 8.59 -7.79
CA ALA A 250 -11.94 9.98 -7.42
C ALA A 250 -13.18 10.11 -6.50
N ALA A 251 -14.23 9.32 -6.74
CA ALA A 251 -15.42 9.30 -5.90
C ALA A 251 -15.10 8.75 -4.50
N MET A 252 -14.36 7.65 -4.41
CA MET A 252 -13.93 7.05 -3.13
C MET A 252 -13.00 7.99 -2.35
N ASP A 253 -12.03 8.61 -3.02
CA ASP A 253 -11.12 9.59 -2.40
C ASP A 253 -11.89 10.80 -1.86
N LYS A 254 -12.80 11.37 -2.65
CA LYS A 254 -13.68 12.47 -2.22
C LYS A 254 -14.52 12.09 -1.01
N GLU A 255 -14.94 10.83 -0.92
CA GLU A 255 -15.72 10.35 0.21
C GLU A 255 -14.90 10.27 1.49
N ILE A 256 -13.70 9.68 1.42
CA ILE A 256 -12.75 9.67 2.53
C ILE A 256 -12.40 11.10 2.97
N ASP A 257 -12.21 12.00 2.01
CA ASP A 257 -11.93 13.42 2.25
C ASP A 257 -13.05 14.14 3.02
N VAL A 258 -14.31 13.94 2.61
CA VAL A 258 -15.48 14.47 3.33
C VAL A 258 -15.58 13.87 4.73
N PHE A 259 -15.39 12.55 4.85
CA PHE A 259 -15.42 11.84 6.13
C PHE A 259 -14.35 12.35 7.10
N MET A 260 -13.08 12.39 6.68
CA MET A 260 -11.98 12.85 7.52
C MET A 260 -12.12 14.32 7.93
N ARG A 261 -12.65 15.18 7.05
CA ARG A 261 -12.95 16.58 7.39
C ARG A 261 -14.08 16.73 8.41
N ARG A 262 -15.06 15.83 8.40
CA ARG A 262 -16.17 15.87 9.36
C ARG A 262 -15.68 15.50 10.77
N PHE A 263 -14.73 14.59 10.86
CA PHE A 263 -14.24 14.00 12.11
C PHE A 263 -12.78 14.40 12.38
N LEU A 264 -12.45 15.69 12.29
CA LEU A 264 -11.08 16.20 12.50
C LEU A 264 -10.49 15.84 13.86
N TRP A 265 -11.34 15.62 14.86
CA TRP A 265 -10.94 15.15 16.18
C TRP A 265 -10.28 13.76 16.13
N ALA A 266 -10.73 12.89 15.23
CA ALA A 266 -10.16 11.55 15.01
C ALA A 266 -8.99 11.57 14.01
N PHE A 267 -9.05 12.50 13.04
CA PHE A 267 -8.12 12.57 11.90
C PHE A 267 -7.41 13.94 11.82
N PRO A 268 -6.38 14.18 12.67
CA PRO A 268 -5.63 15.42 12.65
C PRO A 268 -4.97 15.72 11.30
N ARG A 269 -4.85 17.00 10.93
CA ARG A 269 -4.31 17.48 9.65
C ARG A 269 -2.78 17.49 9.54
N ALA A 270 -2.07 16.88 10.49
CA ALA A 270 -0.62 16.81 10.42
C ALA A 270 -0.19 15.99 9.19
N LYS A 271 0.92 16.38 8.56
CA LYS A 271 1.44 15.71 7.36
C LYS A 271 1.86 14.28 7.73
N PRO A 272 1.20 13.23 7.21
CA PRO A 272 1.56 11.87 7.55
C PRO A 272 2.89 11.49 6.89
N VAL A 273 3.67 10.68 7.62
CA VAL A 273 4.81 9.95 7.08
C VAL A 273 4.43 8.48 7.02
N GLY A 274 4.73 7.83 5.90
CA GLY A 274 4.45 6.41 5.68
C GLY A 274 5.54 5.53 6.27
N LYS A 275 5.21 4.27 6.54
CA LYS A 275 6.08 3.31 7.24
C LYS A 275 7.45 3.13 6.59
N LEU A 276 7.49 2.92 5.27
CA LEU A 276 8.76 2.74 4.54
C LEU A 276 9.64 3.99 4.57
N THR A 277 9.06 5.18 4.40
CA THR A 277 9.80 6.44 4.51
C THR A 277 10.41 6.60 5.90
N ALA A 278 9.60 6.43 6.95
CA ALA A 278 10.05 6.52 8.33
C ALA A 278 11.12 5.46 8.68
N TYR A 279 11.03 4.26 8.10
CA TYR A 279 12.01 3.20 8.30
C TYR A 279 13.39 3.58 7.75
N PHE A 280 13.46 4.16 6.53
CA PHE A 280 14.73 4.60 5.97
C PHE A 280 15.30 5.81 6.70
N ASP A 281 14.45 6.77 7.11
CA ASP A 281 14.88 7.89 7.95
C ASP A 281 15.49 7.38 9.27
N HIS A 282 14.81 6.43 9.94
CA HIS A 282 15.31 5.80 11.17
C HIS A 282 16.65 5.06 10.95
N LYS A 283 16.76 4.27 9.87
CA LYS A 283 17.97 3.50 9.54
C LYS A 283 19.16 4.40 9.21
N ASP A 284 18.91 5.55 8.57
CA ASP A 284 19.92 6.56 8.22
C ASP A 284 20.32 7.44 9.43
N GLY A 285 19.74 7.21 10.62
CA GLY A 285 19.99 8.02 11.81
C GLY A 285 19.32 9.40 11.80
N ARG A 286 18.36 9.62 10.89
CA ARG A 286 17.55 10.84 10.83
C ARG A 286 16.27 10.60 11.62
N SER A 287 16.29 10.96 12.90
CA SER A 287 15.10 10.87 13.74
C SER A 287 13.98 11.79 13.19
N PRO A 288 12.72 11.33 13.08
CA PRO A 288 11.60 12.17 12.58
C PRO A 288 11.20 13.35 13.50
N HIS A 289 11.87 13.54 14.63
CA HIS A 289 11.53 14.53 15.66
C HIS A 289 12.49 15.72 15.67
N GLU A 290 12.61 16.43 14.55
CA GLU A 290 13.37 17.69 14.54
C GLU A 290 12.81 18.75 13.57
N GLN A 291 11.47 18.81 13.44
CA GLN A 291 10.79 19.98 12.87
C GLN A 291 9.52 20.27 13.69
N SER A 292 9.72 20.98 14.79
CA SER A 292 8.69 21.73 15.53
C SER A 292 8.51 23.11 14.91
#